data_AF-A0A8I2ZWJ7-F1
#
_entry.id   AF-A0A8I2ZWJ7-F1
#
_cell.length_a   1.000
_cell.length_b   1.000
_cell.length_c   1.000
_cell.angle_alpha   90.00
_cell.angle_beta   90.00
_cell.angle_gamma   90.00
#
_symmetry.space_group_name_H-M   'P 1'
#
loop_
_entity.id
_entity.type
_entity.pdbx_description
1 polymer ?
#
loop_
_entity_poly.entity_id
_entity_poly.type
_entity_poly.pdbx_seq_one_letter_code
_entity_poly.pdbx_strand_id
1 'polypeptide(L)'
;MAPKYFIPLESNPDVFNALITCLGISPNLRFQDVWTLEDTNELLSIPVLALVLVFPTTPAYDARAQTDDADADDWMVTHQEDDEDALWFKQTIHNACGLYAILHALANGRAKDFIQPGSVLDTLFSITAPMNPAQAAMVLETSKELEAAYDSVAKQGSTVAPPAEDEVNHHYICFVKSPDTGHLFELDGDRKGPVDRGVIDEDQRVDLGPKSLELVREYIKMGEGDVNFSLMALVENTS
;
A
#
# COMPACT_ATOMS: atom_id res chain seq x y z
N MET A 1 -7.42 -23.57 8.05
CA MET A 1 -6.22 -23.25 8.85
C MET A 1 -6.64 -22.29 9.95
N ALA A 2 -5.89 -22.18 11.05
CA ALA A 2 -6.15 -21.13 12.04
C ALA A 2 -5.84 -19.76 11.41
N PRO A 3 -6.59 -18.69 11.77
CA PRO A 3 -6.29 -17.35 11.28
C PRO A 3 -4.87 -16.92 11.68
N LYS A 4 -4.15 -16.28 10.75
CA LYS A 4 -2.80 -15.72 10.97
C LYS A 4 -2.92 -14.25 11.37
N TYR A 5 -2.17 -13.83 12.38
CA TYR A 5 -2.17 -12.47 12.90
C TYR A 5 -0.77 -11.91 12.92
N PHE A 6 -0.65 -10.64 12.53
CA PHE A 6 0.56 -9.85 12.68
C PHE A 6 0.35 -8.72 13.69
N ILE A 7 1.44 -8.26 14.30
CA ILE A 7 1.41 -7.07 15.14
C ILE A 7 1.19 -5.85 14.23
N PRO A 8 0.13 -5.05 14.42
CA PRO A 8 -0.17 -3.92 13.54
C PRO A 8 1.00 -2.93 13.49
N LEU A 9 1.42 -2.55 12.27
CA LEU A 9 2.55 -1.63 12.08
C LEU A 9 2.18 -0.20 12.50
N GLU A 10 3.07 0.41 13.29
CA GLU A 10 3.03 1.85 13.57
C GLU A 10 3.20 2.65 12.27
N SER A 11 2.41 3.71 12.11
CA SER A 11 2.52 4.64 10.99
C SER A 11 3.73 5.54 11.18
N ASN A 12 4.89 5.01 10.79
CA ASN A 12 6.17 5.60 11.05
C ASN A 12 7.13 5.28 9.89
N PRO A 13 7.67 6.30 9.20
CA PRO A 13 8.60 6.08 8.09
C PRO A 13 9.81 5.24 8.47
N ASP A 14 10.33 5.34 9.70
CA ASP A 14 11.50 4.55 10.12
C ASP A 14 11.16 3.05 10.15
N VAL A 15 9.97 2.68 10.62
CA VAL A 15 9.49 1.28 10.65
C VAL A 15 9.27 0.77 9.22
N PHE A 16 8.62 1.57 8.38
CA PHE A 16 8.37 1.23 6.97
C PHE A 16 9.70 1.09 6.20
N ASN A 17 10.63 2.02 6.38
CA ASN A 17 11.95 2.01 5.74
C ASN A 17 12.81 0.83 6.20
N ALA A 18 12.76 0.49 7.49
CA ALA A 18 13.42 -0.71 8.00
C ALA A 18 12.85 -1.97 7.33
N LEU A 19 11.52 -2.07 7.18
CA LEU A 19 10.88 -3.22 6.53
C LEU A 19 11.30 -3.34 5.07
N ILE A 20 11.16 -2.29 4.27
CA ILE A 20 11.49 -2.35 2.83
C ILE A 20 12.98 -2.63 2.61
N THR A 21 13.85 -2.18 3.53
CA THR A 21 15.28 -2.52 3.51
C THR A 21 15.50 -4.01 3.74
N CYS A 22 14.86 -4.61 4.76
CA CYS A 22 14.92 -6.05 5.01
C CYS A 22 14.37 -6.87 3.83
N LEU A 23 13.39 -6.32 3.12
CA LEU A 23 12.77 -6.91 1.95
C LEU A 23 13.58 -6.75 0.65
N GLY A 24 14.65 -5.94 0.68
CA GLY A 24 15.61 -5.76 -0.40
C GLY A 24 15.25 -4.69 -1.42
N ILE A 25 14.65 -3.59 -0.95
CA ILE A 25 14.49 -2.37 -1.74
C ILE A 25 15.80 -1.56 -1.76
N SER A 26 16.09 -0.95 -2.90
CA SER A 26 17.21 -0.03 -3.08
C SER A 26 17.17 1.14 -2.08
N PRO A 27 18.31 1.58 -1.53
CA PRO A 27 18.37 2.73 -0.63
C PRO A 27 18.00 4.06 -1.32
N ASN A 28 17.83 4.07 -2.65
CA ASN A 28 17.34 5.22 -3.40
C ASN A 28 15.81 5.39 -3.31
N LEU A 29 15.10 4.49 -2.63
CA LEU A 29 13.66 4.57 -2.44
C LEU A 29 13.35 4.54 -0.94
N ARG A 30 12.51 5.45 -0.46
CA ARG A 30 12.11 5.52 0.96
C ARG A 30 10.71 6.06 1.15
N PHE A 31 10.08 5.66 2.25
CA PHE A 31 8.93 6.37 2.80
C PHE A 31 9.37 7.62 3.56
N GLN A 32 8.57 8.67 3.47
CA GLN A 32 8.67 9.87 4.30
C GLN A 32 7.28 10.35 4.71
N ASP A 33 7.18 11.06 5.83
CA ASP A 33 5.93 11.69 6.27
C ASP A 33 5.49 12.80 5.31
N VAL A 34 4.18 12.90 5.11
CA VAL A 34 3.54 14.05 4.46
C VAL A 34 2.92 14.93 5.54
N TRP A 35 3.65 15.96 5.95
CA TRP A 35 3.25 16.85 7.05
C TRP A 35 2.07 17.76 6.72
N THR A 36 1.92 18.12 5.45
CA THR A 36 0.85 19.01 5.01
C THR A 36 0.38 18.64 3.62
N LEU A 37 -0.93 18.75 3.44
CA LEU A 37 -1.58 18.69 2.14
C LEU A 37 -1.95 20.09 1.65
N GLU A 38 -1.61 21.18 2.32
CA GLU A 38 -1.92 22.55 1.84
C GLU A 38 -0.84 23.10 0.90
N ASP A 39 0.44 22.99 1.30
CA ASP A 39 1.59 23.36 0.49
C ASP A 39 2.39 22.11 0.15
N THR A 40 2.10 21.53 -1.02
CA THR A 40 2.66 20.26 -1.45
C THR A 40 3.84 20.45 -2.41
N ASN A 41 4.31 21.69 -2.60
CA ASN A 41 5.36 22.00 -3.57
C ASN A 41 6.68 21.29 -3.24
N GLU A 42 7.06 21.22 -1.97
CA GLU A 42 8.28 20.51 -1.54
C GLU A 42 8.15 19.00 -1.82
N LEU A 43 7.03 18.39 -1.42
CA LEU A 43 6.77 16.97 -1.67
C LEU A 43 6.78 16.64 -3.17
N LEU A 44 6.11 17.46 -3.98
CA LEU A 44 5.99 17.25 -5.43
C LEU A 44 7.22 17.73 -6.22
N SER A 45 8.24 18.29 -5.56
CA SER A 45 9.51 18.60 -6.20
C SER A 45 10.39 17.36 -6.43
N ILE A 46 10.05 16.25 -5.79
CA ILE A 46 10.67 14.93 -5.96
C ILE A 46 9.64 13.94 -6.51
N PRO A 47 10.07 12.87 -7.21
CA PRO A 47 9.15 11.83 -7.67
C PRO A 47 8.45 11.15 -6.49
N VAL A 48 7.12 11.20 -6.47
CA VAL A 48 6.25 10.49 -5.51
C VAL A 48 5.65 9.28 -6.20
N LEU A 49 6.08 8.08 -5.82
CA LEU A 49 5.75 6.84 -6.51
C LEU A 49 4.52 6.15 -5.93
N ALA A 50 4.27 6.33 -4.63
CA ALA A 50 3.08 5.84 -3.96
C ALA A 50 2.70 6.74 -2.78
N LEU A 51 1.43 6.72 -2.38
CA LEU A 51 0.93 7.33 -1.16
C LEU A 51 0.28 6.24 -0.30
N VAL A 52 0.64 6.18 0.98
CA VAL A 52 0.06 5.24 1.94
C VAL A 52 -0.64 6.05 3.02
N LEU A 53 -1.97 5.94 3.05
CA LEU A 53 -2.83 6.60 4.03
C LEU A 53 -3.25 5.60 5.09
N VAL A 54 -3.12 5.97 6.36
CA VAL A 54 -3.81 5.31 7.47
C VAL A 54 -4.86 6.25 8.06
N PHE A 55 -6.04 5.72 8.33
CA PHE A 55 -7.17 6.50 8.84
C PHE A 55 -8.15 5.58 9.58
N PRO A 56 -9.00 6.11 10.48
CA PRO A 56 -10.06 5.32 11.08
C PRO A 56 -11.13 5.00 10.04
N THR A 57 -11.62 3.77 10.02
CA THR A 57 -12.78 3.43 9.18
C THR A 57 -14.03 4.09 9.73
N THR A 58 -14.75 4.82 8.88
CA THR A 58 -15.99 5.53 9.24
C THR A 58 -17.16 5.01 8.42
N PRO A 59 -18.42 5.21 8.86
CA PRO A 59 -19.59 4.85 8.06
C PRO A 59 -19.60 5.48 6.67
N ALA A 60 -19.01 6.68 6.51
CA ALA A 60 -18.88 7.34 5.22
C ALA A 60 -17.91 6.60 4.29
N TYR A 61 -16.78 6.15 4.83
CA TYR A 61 -15.84 5.30 4.10
C TYR A 61 -16.49 3.95 3.75
N ASP A 62 -17.16 3.28 4.69
CA ASP A 62 -17.83 2.00 4.44
C ASP A 62 -18.89 2.11 3.32
N ALA A 63 -19.65 3.20 3.28
CA ALA A 63 -20.65 3.46 2.25
C ALA A 63 -20.02 3.69 0.87
N ARG A 64 -18.90 4.43 0.80
CA ARG A 64 -18.13 4.58 -0.44
C ARG A 64 -17.59 3.24 -0.89
N ALA A 65 -16.99 2.48 0.03
CA ALA A 65 -16.44 1.18 -0.24
C ALA A 65 -17.53 0.26 -0.83
N GLN A 66 -18.70 0.17 -0.22
CA GLN A 66 -19.83 -0.60 -0.73
C GLN A 66 -20.28 -0.16 -2.13
N THR A 67 -20.23 1.14 -2.42
CA THR A 67 -20.59 1.69 -3.73
C THR A 67 -19.56 1.28 -4.79
N ASP A 68 -18.27 1.45 -4.50
CA ASP A 68 -17.19 1.08 -5.41
C ASP A 68 -17.17 -0.43 -5.70
N ASP A 69 -17.54 -1.26 -4.71
CA ASP A 69 -17.56 -2.73 -4.86
C ASP A 69 -18.88 -3.30 -5.37
N ALA A 70 -19.93 -2.50 -5.54
CA ALA A 70 -21.28 -2.99 -5.83
C ALA A 70 -21.29 -3.85 -7.11
N ASP A 71 -20.63 -3.35 -8.16
CA ASP A 71 -20.52 -3.99 -9.47
C ASP A 71 -19.12 -4.56 -9.74
N ALA A 72 -18.22 -4.49 -8.75
CA ALA A 72 -16.88 -5.06 -8.88
C ALA A 72 -16.93 -6.59 -8.76
N ASP A 73 -16.27 -7.25 -9.72
CA ASP A 73 -15.98 -8.66 -9.63
C ASP A 73 -14.96 -8.93 -8.51
N ASP A 74 -15.06 -10.11 -7.89
CA ASP A 74 -14.08 -10.53 -6.90
C ASP A 74 -12.78 -10.92 -7.60
N TRP A 75 -11.73 -10.11 -7.41
CA TRP A 75 -10.40 -10.32 -7.96
C TRP A 75 -9.85 -11.70 -7.64
N MET A 76 -10.18 -12.23 -6.46
CA MET A 76 -9.75 -13.58 -6.05
C MET A 76 -10.35 -14.70 -6.90
N VAL A 77 -11.39 -14.41 -7.68
CA VAL A 77 -12.17 -15.38 -8.45
C VAL A 77 -12.07 -15.14 -9.95
N THR A 78 -12.14 -13.88 -10.40
CA THR A 78 -12.35 -13.54 -11.81
C THR A 78 -11.10 -13.06 -12.53
N HIS A 79 -10.06 -12.69 -11.79
CA HIS A 79 -8.85 -12.09 -12.36
C HIS A 79 -8.10 -13.06 -13.30
N GLN A 80 -7.61 -12.53 -14.42
CA GLN A 80 -6.84 -13.25 -15.45
C GLN A 80 -5.50 -12.54 -15.70
N GLU A 81 -4.43 -13.33 -15.85
CA GLU A 81 -3.02 -12.91 -15.79
C GLU A 81 -2.55 -11.93 -16.88
N ASP A 82 -3.34 -11.68 -17.93
CA ASP A 82 -2.85 -11.09 -19.19
C ASP A 82 -2.99 -9.55 -19.32
N ASP A 83 -3.52 -8.83 -18.32
CA ASP A 83 -3.76 -7.38 -18.46
C ASP A 83 -3.83 -6.64 -17.10
N GLU A 84 -2.69 -6.51 -16.41
CA GLU A 84 -2.62 -5.81 -15.11
C GLU A 84 -1.90 -4.47 -15.20
N ASP A 85 -2.69 -3.38 -15.17
CA ASP A 85 -2.20 -2.02 -14.92
C ASP A 85 -1.83 -1.77 -13.45
N ALA A 86 -2.33 -2.62 -12.53
CA ALA A 86 -2.01 -2.59 -11.12
C ALA A 86 -2.06 -4.00 -10.50
N LEU A 87 -0.97 -4.38 -9.83
CA LEU A 87 -0.86 -5.60 -9.04
C LEU A 87 -1.49 -5.42 -7.66
N TRP A 88 -2.48 -6.25 -7.35
CA TRP A 88 -3.21 -6.19 -6.09
C TRP A 88 -3.17 -7.52 -5.35
N PHE A 89 -2.93 -7.44 -4.04
CA PHE A 89 -2.94 -8.56 -3.12
C PHE A 89 -4.09 -8.45 -2.12
N LYS A 90 -4.89 -9.51 -2.01
CA LYS A 90 -5.91 -9.66 -0.96
C LYS A 90 -5.23 -9.79 0.40
N GLN A 91 -5.72 -9.05 1.39
CA GLN A 91 -5.33 -9.23 2.77
C GLN A 91 -5.91 -10.53 3.32
N THR A 92 -5.02 -11.47 3.70
CA THR A 92 -5.40 -12.74 4.36
C THR A 92 -4.81 -12.87 5.76
N ILE A 93 -3.82 -12.04 6.11
CA ILE A 93 -3.23 -11.95 7.44
C ILE A 93 -3.92 -10.83 8.22
N HIS A 94 -4.49 -11.14 9.38
CA HIS A 94 -5.13 -10.16 10.25
C HIS A 94 -4.11 -9.14 10.77
N ASN A 95 -4.55 -7.88 10.89
CA ASN A 95 -3.76 -6.73 11.35
C ASN A 95 -2.52 -6.41 10.49
N ALA A 96 -2.44 -6.94 9.27
CA ALA A 96 -1.32 -6.75 8.36
C ALA A 96 -1.54 -5.66 7.30
N CYS A 97 -2.56 -4.80 7.40
CA CYS A 97 -2.88 -3.80 6.36
C CYS A 97 -1.71 -2.88 6.00
N GLY A 98 -0.86 -2.52 6.99
CA GLY A 98 0.37 -1.78 6.73
C GLY A 98 1.36 -2.54 5.84
N LEU A 99 1.49 -3.86 6.01
CA LEU A 99 2.31 -4.70 5.11
C LEU A 99 1.72 -4.74 3.71
N TYR A 100 0.41 -4.95 3.57
CA TYR A 100 -0.23 -5.01 2.26
C TYR A 100 -0.12 -3.68 1.52
N ALA A 101 -0.29 -2.54 2.21
CA ALA A 101 -0.06 -1.23 1.61
C ALA A 101 1.39 -1.04 1.12
N ILE A 102 2.38 -1.54 1.86
CA ILE A 102 3.79 -1.56 1.42
C ILE A 102 3.97 -2.45 0.19
N LEU A 103 3.42 -3.67 0.19
CA LEU A 103 3.51 -4.58 -0.95
C LEU A 103 2.85 -3.97 -2.20
N HIS A 104 1.66 -3.38 -2.06
CA HIS A 104 0.97 -2.66 -3.12
C HIS A 104 1.81 -1.48 -3.63
N ALA A 105 2.44 -0.71 -2.74
CA ALA A 105 3.30 0.41 -3.15
C ALA A 105 4.51 -0.05 -3.97
N LEU A 106 5.17 -1.15 -3.54
CA LEU A 106 6.42 -1.63 -4.14
C LEU A 106 6.20 -2.49 -5.40
N ALA A 107 5.06 -3.17 -5.49
CA ALA A 107 4.69 -4.00 -6.63
C ALA A 107 4.20 -3.20 -7.86
N ASN A 108 4.02 -1.89 -7.72
CA ASN A 108 3.36 -1.08 -8.73
C ASN A 108 4.21 0.11 -9.16
N GLY A 109 3.81 0.74 -10.27
CA GLY A 109 4.46 1.93 -10.76
C GLY A 109 5.94 1.73 -11.04
N ARG A 110 6.69 2.82 -10.88
CA ARG A 110 8.16 2.82 -10.94
C ARG A 110 8.84 2.20 -9.72
N ALA A 111 8.12 1.92 -8.63
CA ALA A 111 8.73 1.36 -7.42
C ALA A 111 9.32 -0.04 -7.67
N LYS A 112 8.74 -0.79 -8.62
CA LYS A 112 9.25 -2.08 -9.10
C LYS A 112 10.72 -2.03 -9.53
N ASP A 113 11.14 -0.92 -10.13
CA ASP A 113 12.51 -0.76 -10.67
C ASP A 113 13.57 -0.65 -9.55
N PHE A 114 13.14 -0.47 -8.30
CA PHE A 114 14.01 -0.35 -7.12
C PHE A 114 14.13 -1.66 -6.33
N ILE A 115 13.41 -2.72 -6.73
CA ILE A 115 13.53 -4.04 -6.11
C ILE A 115 14.88 -4.66 -6.51
N GLN A 116 15.69 -5.05 -5.54
CA GLN A 116 17.01 -5.62 -5.82
C GLN A 116 16.88 -7.06 -6.31
N PRO A 117 17.57 -7.44 -7.40
CA PRO A 117 17.58 -8.83 -7.87
C PRO A 117 18.06 -9.81 -6.81
N GLY A 118 17.35 -10.94 -6.66
CA GLY A 118 17.63 -11.97 -5.67
C GLY A 118 17.20 -11.61 -4.24
N SER A 119 16.51 -10.48 -4.04
CA SER A 119 15.93 -10.11 -2.75
C SER A 119 14.71 -10.97 -2.39
N VAL A 120 14.22 -10.79 -1.16
CA VAL A 120 12.98 -11.43 -0.69
C VAL A 120 11.80 -11.00 -1.57
N LEU A 121 11.65 -9.70 -1.86
CA LEU A 121 10.56 -9.23 -2.72
C LEU A 121 10.70 -9.66 -4.18
N ASP A 122 11.91 -9.62 -4.74
CA ASP A 122 12.15 -10.09 -6.11
C ASP A 122 11.71 -11.56 -6.26
N THR A 123 12.08 -12.39 -5.28
CA THR A 123 11.70 -13.80 -5.25
C THR A 123 10.19 -13.98 -5.10
N LEU A 124 9.57 -13.26 -4.15
CA LEU A 124 8.12 -13.35 -3.92
C LEU A 124 7.34 -12.95 -5.16
N PHE A 125 7.61 -11.77 -5.72
CA PHE A 125 6.88 -11.27 -6.88
C PHE A 125 7.14 -12.12 -8.13
N SER A 126 8.34 -12.66 -8.31
CA SER A 126 8.61 -13.61 -9.40
C SER A 126 7.82 -14.92 -9.26
N ILE A 127 7.61 -15.40 -8.03
CA ILE A 127 6.82 -16.61 -7.77
C ILE A 127 5.32 -16.33 -7.95
N THR A 128 4.84 -15.17 -7.51
CA THR A 128 3.41 -14.83 -7.56
C THR A 128 2.95 -14.32 -8.92
N ALA A 129 3.84 -13.78 -9.75
CA ALA A 129 3.48 -13.22 -11.06
C ALA A 129 2.69 -14.20 -11.98
N PRO A 130 3.06 -15.49 -12.10
CA PRO A 130 2.31 -16.44 -12.94
C PRO A 130 1.22 -17.21 -12.15
N MET A 131 0.74 -16.68 -11.02
CA MET A 131 -0.21 -17.35 -10.15
C MET A 131 -1.54 -16.61 -10.13
N ASN A 132 -2.64 -17.36 -9.97
CA ASN A 132 -3.90 -16.72 -9.66
C ASN A 132 -3.85 -16.06 -8.26
N PRO A 133 -4.72 -15.08 -7.97
CA PRO A 133 -4.63 -14.31 -6.73
C PRO A 133 -4.75 -15.14 -5.44
N ALA A 134 -5.51 -16.24 -5.47
CA ALA A 134 -5.61 -17.16 -4.33
C ALA A 134 -4.29 -17.89 -4.04
N GLN A 135 -3.58 -18.30 -5.08
CA GLN A 135 -2.25 -18.88 -4.95
C GLN A 135 -1.22 -17.83 -4.51
N ALA A 136 -1.26 -16.63 -5.10
CA ALA A 136 -0.37 -15.53 -4.71
C ALA A 136 -0.53 -15.15 -3.23
N ALA A 137 -1.77 -15.03 -2.74
CA ALA A 137 -2.05 -14.78 -1.34
C ALA A 137 -1.46 -15.89 -0.43
N MET A 138 -1.59 -17.15 -0.81
CA MET A 138 -1.01 -18.27 -0.06
C MET A 138 0.53 -18.21 -0.01
N VAL A 139 1.19 -17.83 -1.09
CA VAL A 139 2.66 -17.65 -1.11
C VAL A 139 3.09 -16.56 -0.13
N LEU A 140 2.42 -15.40 -0.15
CA LEU A 140 2.69 -14.31 0.79
C LEU A 140 2.44 -14.74 2.24
N GLU A 141 1.31 -15.40 2.52
CA GLU A 141 0.93 -15.83 3.87
C GLU A 141 1.88 -16.88 4.45
N THR A 142 2.47 -17.74 3.61
CA THR A 142 3.35 -18.84 4.03
C THR A 142 4.84 -18.52 3.93
N SER A 143 5.20 -17.34 3.42
CA SER A 143 6.60 -16.92 3.31
C SER A 143 7.20 -16.67 4.69
N LYS A 144 8.19 -17.48 5.03
CA LYS A 144 8.93 -17.36 6.30
C LYS A 144 9.90 -16.18 6.26
N GLU A 145 10.42 -15.86 5.09
CA GLU A 145 11.33 -14.75 4.87
C GLU A 145 10.61 -13.40 5.04
N LEU A 146 9.39 -13.29 4.49
CA LEU A 146 8.53 -12.12 4.70
C LEU A 146 8.16 -11.96 6.18
N GLU A 147 7.72 -13.05 6.81
CA GLU A 147 7.36 -13.05 8.24
C GLU A 147 8.56 -12.69 9.13
N ALA A 148 9.75 -13.24 8.86
CA ALA A 148 10.95 -12.91 9.62
C ALA A 148 11.37 -11.44 9.45
N ALA A 149 11.28 -10.89 8.24
CA ALA A 149 11.54 -9.47 8.00
C ALA A 149 10.54 -8.60 8.78
N TYR A 150 9.26 -8.95 8.72
CA TYR A 150 8.18 -8.27 9.44
C TYR A 150 8.37 -8.29 10.96
N ASP A 151 8.59 -9.47 11.55
CA ASP A 151 8.79 -9.65 12.99
C ASP A 151 9.98 -8.86 13.53
N SER A 152 11.02 -8.64 12.70
CA SER A 152 12.20 -7.87 13.07
C SER A 152 11.92 -6.37 13.27
N VAL A 153 10.83 -5.86 12.67
CA VAL A 153 10.48 -4.43 12.69
C VAL A 153 9.16 -4.12 13.39
N ALA A 154 8.25 -5.09 13.51
CA ALA A 154 6.87 -4.83 13.99
C ALA A 154 6.78 -4.35 15.45
N LYS A 155 7.86 -4.48 16.23
CA LYS A 155 7.99 -3.96 17.61
C LYS A 155 8.84 -2.68 17.71
N GLN A 156 9.33 -2.19 16.56
CA GLN A 156 9.99 -0.88 16.49
C GLN A 156 8.92 0.23 16.46
N GLY A 157 9.38 1.48 16.41
CA GLY A 157 8.50 2.64 16.50
C GLY A 157 8.61 3.33 17.86
N SER A 158 7.74 4.32 18.07
CA SER A 158 7.72 5.16 19.26
C SER A 158 6.66 4.72 20.28
N THR A 159 5.76 3.83 19.90
CA THR A 159 4.67 3.32 20.74
C THR A 159 4.90 1.87 21.17
N VAL A 160 4.19 1.44 22.20
CA VAL A 160 4.21 0.03 22.61
C VAL A 160 3.29 -0.75 21.68
N ALA A 161 3.87 -1.67 20.93
CA ALA A 161 3.12 -2.57 20.06
C ALA A 161 2.05 -3.37 20.86
N PRO A 162 0.78 -3.38 20.41
CA PRO A 162 -0.24 -4.20 21.03
C PRO A 162 0.00 -5.69 20.73
N PRO A 163 -0.68 -6.61 21.46
CA PRO A 163 -0.83 -8.00 21.04
C PRO A 163 -1.32 -8.10 19.58
N ALA A 164 -0.85 -9.11 18.86
CA ALA A 164 -1.19 -9.29 17.44
C ALA A 164 -2.69 -9.55 17.19
N GLU A 165 -3.40 -10.05 18.20
CA GLU A 165 -4.82 -10.41 18.14
C GLU A 165 -5.75 -9.27 18.57
N ASP A 166 -5.21 -8.15 19.06
CA ASP A 166 -6.02 -7.00 19.48
C ASP A 166 -6.69 -6.35 18.26
N GLU A 167 -7.93 -5.89 18.44
CA GLU A 167 -8.64 -5.15 17.40
C GLU A 167 -8.04 -3.74 17.25
N VAL A 168 -7.75 -3.36 16.01
CA VAL A 168 -7.33 -2.00 15.64
C VAL A 168 -8.40 -1.32 14.81
N ASN A 169 -8.65 -0.04 15.10
CA ASN A 169 -9.68 0.74 14.42
C ASN A 169 -9.15 1.54 13.21
N HIS A 170 -7.88 1.35 12.86
CA HIS A 170 -7.24 2.07 11.77
C HIS A 170 -6.95 1.13 10.60
N HIS A 171 -7.05 1.66 9.40
CA HIS A 171 -6.85 0.91 8.18
C HIS A 171 -5.88 1.61 7.24
N TYR A 172 -5.01 0.83 6.60
CA TYR A 172 -4.06 1.32 5.60
C TYR A 172 -4.58 1.07 4.19
N ILE A 173 -4.50 2.08 3.34
CA ILE A 173 -4.72 1.98 1.90
C ILE A 173 -3.55 2.60 1.13
N CYS A 174 -3.34 2.14 -0.09
CA CYS A 174 -2.25 2.59 -0.95
C CYS A 174 -2.79 3.20 -2.24
N PHE A 175 -2.16 4.27 -2.72
CA PHE A 175 -2.43 4.88 -4.02
C PHE A 175 -1.18 4.80 -4.88
N VAL A 176 -1.34 4.31 -6.11
CA VAL A 176 -0.24 4.13 -7.08
C VAL A 176 -0.72 4.48 -8.47
N LYS A 177 0.22 4.76 -9.38
CA LYS A 177 -0.07 5.09 -10.76
C LYS A 177 0.49 4.03 -11.72
N SER A 178 -0.28 3.63 -12.73
CA SER A 178 0.24 2.85 -13.85
C SER A 178 1.10 3.77 -14.73
N PRO A 179 2.38 3.45 -14.97
CA PRO A 179 3.24 4.25 -15.83
C PRO A 179 2.83 4.13 -17.31
N ASP A 180 2.16 3.04 -17.68
CA ASP A 180 1.74 2.72 -19.04
C ASP A 180 0.45 3.48 -19.39
N THR A 181 -0.57 3.40 -18.55
CA THR A 181 -1.89 4.02 -18.81
C THR A 181 -2.07 5.38 -18.15
N GLY A 182 -1.31 5.69 -17.11
CA GLY A 182 -1.46 6.91 -16.30
C GLY A 182 -2.68 6.89 -15.38
N HIS A 183 -3.35 5.73 -15.24
CA HIS A 183 -4.46 5.55 -14.32
C HIS A 183 -3.94 5.52 -12.88
N LEU A 184 -4.67 6.17 -11.98
CA LEU A 184 -4.46 6.06 -10.55
C LEU A 184 -5.30 4.91 -10.00
N PHE A 185 -4.66 4.02 -9.25
CA PHE A 185 -5.32 2.95 -8.54
C PHE A 185 -5.27 3.17 -7.03
N GLU A 186 -6.41 2.92 -6.40
CA GLU A 186 -6.51 2.71 -4.97
C GLU A 186 -6.46 1.22 -4.68
N LEU A 187 -5.51 0.84 -3.83
CA LEU A 187 -5.19 -0.53 -3.49
C LEU A 187 -5.41 -0.72 -1.99
N ASP A 188 -6.40 -1.55 -1.68
CA ASP A 188 -6.77 -1.90 -0.33
C ASP A 188 -7.07 -3.40 -0.27
N GLY A 189 -6.34 -4.12 0.57
CA GLY A 189 -6.40 -5.57 0.67
C GLY A 189 -7.73 -6.10 1.21
N ASP A 190 -8.55 -5.28 1.85
CA ASP A 190 -9.87 -5.67 2.37
C ASP A 190 -10.98 -5.55 1.31
N ARG A 191 -10.71 -4.93 0.16
CA ARG A 191 -11.64 -4.77 -0.98
C ARG A 191 -11.80 -6.06 -1.80
N LYS A 192 -12.69 -6.01 -2.79
CA LYS A 192 -12.80 -7.04 -3.84
C LYS A 192 -11.67 -7.01 -4.87
N GLY A 193 -10.90 -5.92 -4.97
CA GLY A 193 -9.82 -5.76 -5.93
C GLY A 193 -9.28 -4.32 -5.96
N PRO A 194 -8.38 -3.99 -6.91
CA PRO A 194 -7.93 -2.63 -7.13
C PRO A 194 -9.09 -1.75 -7.63
N VAL A 195 -9.16 -0.50 -7.16
CA VAL A 195 -10.16 0.47 -7.62
C VAL A 195 -9.50 1.48 -8.54
N ASP A 196 -9.88 1.46 -9.81
CA ASP A 196 -9.42 2.43 -10.81
C ASP A 196 -10.11 3.79 -10.57
N ARG A 197 -9.31 4.82 -10.31
CA ARG A 197 -9.75 6.21 -10.10
C ARG A 197 -9.60 7.07 -11.36
N GLY A 198 -9.24 6.44 -12.48
CA GLY A 198 -9.08 7.02 -13.80
C GLY A 198 -7.75 7.73 -13.99
N VAL A 199 -7.59 8.34 -15.17
CA VAL A 199 -6.42 9.16 -15.48
C VAL A 199 -6.51 10.49 -14.74
N ILE A 200 -5.59 10.70 -13.82
CA ILE A 200 -5.39 11.98 -13.14
C ILE A 200 -3.95 12.45 -13.34
N ASP A 201 -3.68 13.73 -13.04
CA ASP A 201 -2.35 14.32 -13.20
C ASP A 201 -1.72 14.01 -14.57
N GLU A 202 -2.41 14.37 -15.66
CA GLU A 202 -1.95 14.07 -17.04
C GLU A 202 -0.53 14.62 -17.31
N ASP A 203 -0.20 15.78 -16.74
CA ASP A 203 1.12 16.41 -16.84
C ASP A 203 2.22 15.65 -16.05
N GLN A 204 1.82 14.86 -15.05
CA GLN A 204 2.69 13.97 -14.28
C GLN A 204 2.25 12.52 -14.51
N ARG A 205 2.13 12.08 -15.77
CA ARG A 205 1.52 10.80 -16.14
C ARG A 205 2.08 9.57 -15.40
N VAL A 206 3.35 9.59 -15.00
CA VAL A 206 4.05 8.43 -14.45
C VAL A 206 4.03 8.38 -12.92
N ASP A 207 4.11 9.53 -12.26
CA ASP A 207 4.24 9.65 -10.81
C ASP A 207 3.00 10.36 -10.22
N LEU A 208 2.83 10.33 -8.90
CA LEU A 208 1.71 10.98 -8.23
C LEU A 208 1.90 12.51 -8.22
N GLY A 209 0.80 13.23 -8.47
CA GLY A 209 0.78 14.68 -8.61
C GLY A 209 -0.25 15.37 -7.71
N PRO A 210 -0.55 16.66 -7.98
CA PRO A 210 -1.47 17.45 -7.16
C PRO A 210 -2.88 16.83 -7.04
N LYS A 211 -3.46 16.30 -8.12
CA LYS A 211 -4.81 15.71 -8.08
C LYS A 211 -4.82 14.39 -7.32
N SER A 212 -3.73 13.64 -7.34
CA SER A 212 -3.55 12.45 -6.50
C SER A 212 -3.66 12.82 -5.00
N LEU A 213 -3.03 13.92 -4.60
CA LEU A 213 -3.13 14.45 -3.23
C LEU A 213 -4.53 14.99 -2.91
N GLU A 214 -5.23 15.57 -3.89
CA GLU A 214 -6.63 15.99 -3.73
C GLU A 214 -7.56 14.82 -3.42
N LEU A 215 -7.39 13.68 -4.10
CA LEU A 215 -8.13 12.47 -3.80
C LEU A 215 -7.87 12.01 -2.35
N VAL A 216 -6.62 12.00 -1.90
CA VAL A 216 -6.29 11.68 -0.49
C VAL A 216 -6.96 12.65 0.49
N ARG A 217 -7.04 13.95 0.16
CA ARG A 217 -7.79 14.92 0.97
C ARG A 217 -9.28 14.57 1.07
N GLU A 218 -9.89 13.97 0.04
CA GLU A 218 -11.29 13.51 0.11
C GLU A 218 -11.47 12.41 1.16
N TYR A 219 -10.55 11.44 1.22
CA TYR A 219 -10.55 10.41 2.27
C TYR A 219 -10.42 10.99 3.67
N ILE A 220 -9.49 11.93 3.86
CA ILE A 220 -9.31 12.61 5.15
C ILE A 220 -10.59 13.35 5.56
N LYS A 221 -11.29 13.99 4.62
CA LYS A 221 -12.57 14.67 4.91
C LYS A 221 -13.69 13.71 5.31
N MET A 222 -13.65 12.45 4.87
CA MET A 222 -14.62 11.41 5.31
C MET A 222 -14.43 11.02 6.78
N GLY A 223 -13.31 11.40 7.40
CA GLY A 223 -13.09 11.30 8.84
C GLY A 223 -13.90 12.30 9.68
N GLU A 224 -14.65 13.22 9.05
CA GLU A 224 -15.53 14.21 9.73
C GLU A 224 -14.86 15.01 10.86
N GLY A 225 -13.57 15.33 10.71
CA GLY A 225 -12.79 16.08 11.70
C GLY A 225 -12.03 15.19 12.70
N ASP A 226 -12.07 13.87 12.54
CA ASP A 226 -11.11 12.98 13.19
C ASP A 226 -9.69 13.32 12.70
N VAL A 227 -8.80 13.51 13.67
CA VAL A 227 -7.39 13.88 13.44
C VAL A 227 -6.46 12.66 13.45
N ASN A 228 -7.00 11.46 13.70
CA ASN A 228 -6.23 10.21 13.79
C ASN A 228 -5.92 9.60 12.42
N PHE A 229 -5.40 10.40 11.49
CA PHE A 229 -4.88 9.92 10.21
C PHE A 229 -3.40 10.23 10.07
N SER A 230 -2.71 9.48 9.22
CA SER A 230 -1.32 9.75 8.84
C SER A 230 -1.13 9.38 7.37
N LEU A 231 -0.27 10.12 6.68
CA LEU A 231 0.04 9.95 5.28
C LEU A 231 1.55 9.86 5.10
N MET A 232 1.99 8.78 4.45
CA MET A 232 3.37 8.61 4.01
C MET A 232 3.44 8.61 2.49
N ALA A 233 4.52 9.16 1.95
CA ALA A 233 4.85 9.13 0.54
C ALA A 233 6.07 8.23 0.32
N LEU A 234 5.97 7.32 -0.65
CA LEU A 234 7.11 6.58 -1.16
C LEU A 234 7.79 7.43 -2.23
N VAL A 235 9.01 7.87 -1.98
CA VAL A 235 9.72 8.84 -2.80
C VAL A 235 11.08 8.32 -3.27
N GLU A 236 11.47 8.72 -4.47
CA GLU A 236 12.82 8.50 -4.98
C GLU A 236 13.78 9.54 -4.38
N ASN A 237 14.86 9.08 -3.76
CA ASN A 237 15.96 9.93 -3.33
C ASN A 237 16.71 10.43 -4.56
N THR A 238 16.42 11.66 -4.99
CA THR A 238 17.24 12.37 -5.96
C THR A 238 18.51 12.87 -5.25
N SER A 239 19.66 12.30 -5.62
CA SER A 239 20.98 12.75 -5.15
C SER A 239 21.36 14.10 -5.75
#